data_AF-A0A2E8TN92-F1
#
_entry.id   AF-A0A2E8TN92-F1
#
_cell.length_a   1.000
_cell.length_b   1.000
_cell.length_c   1.000
_cell.angle_alpha   90.00
_cell.angle_beta   90.00
_cell.angle_gamma   90.00
#
_symmetry.space_group_name_H-M   'P 1'
#
loop_
_entity.id
_entity.type
_entity.pdbx_description
1 polymer ?
#
loop_
_entity_poly.entity_id
_entity_poly.type
_entity_poly.pdbx_seq_one_letter_code
_entity_poly.pdbx_strand_id
1 'polypeptide(L)' 'MNKLSRSIKNIINFIPWVISIYVFYLLDTNLWTYETPHRGKISVIIMTVGMILSLKLYSINKKKH' A
#
# COMPACT_ATOMS: atom_id res chain seq x y z
N MET A 1 -13.29 -17.66 17.08
CA MET A 1 -12.29 -16.60 16.81
C MET A 1 -12.98 -15.25 16.86
N ASN A 2 -12.69 -14.46 17.88
CA ASN A 2 -13.47 -13.27 18.26
C ASN A 2 -13.44 -12.24 17.13
N LYS A 3 -14.59 -11.62 16.82
CA LYS A 3 -14.76 -10.64 15.73
C LYS A 3 -13.67 -9.55 15.74
N LEU A 4 -13.21 -9.19 16.94
CA LEU A 4 -12.13 -8.23 17.21
C LEU A 4 -10.77 -8.63 16.63
N SER A 5 -10.35 -9.90 16.75
CA SER A 5 -9.05 -10.34 16.24
C SER A 5 -9.00 -10.36 14.71
N ARG A 6 -10.16 -10.59 14.06
CA ARG A 6 -10.29 -10.53 12.61
C ARG A 6 -10.21 -9.09 12.09
N SER A 7 -10.79 -8.12 12.80
CA SER A 7 -10.67 -6.69 12.48
C SER A 7 -9.23 -6.18 12.61
N ILE A 8 -8.52 -6.57 13.66
CA ILE A 8 -7.10 -6.20 13.84
C ILE A 8 -6.23 -6.78 12.72
N LYS A 9 -6.48 -8.03 12.32
CA LYS A 9 -5.77 -8.66 11.19
C LYS A 9 -6.00 -7.92 9.87
N ASN A 10 -7.20 -7.40 9.65
CA ASN A 10 -7.50 -6.58 8.47
C ASN A 10 -6.77 -5.24 8.49
N ILE A 11 -6.68 -4.57 9.64
CA ILE A 11 -5.93 -3.33 9.80
C ILE A 11 -4.45 -3.56 9.48
N ILE A 12 -3.88 -4.67 9.97
CA ILE A 12 -2.49 -5.05 9.68
C ILE A 12 -2.26 -5.29 8.17
N ASN A 13 -3.23 -5.88 7.47
CA ASN A 13 -3.15 -6.05 6.02
C ASN A 13 -3.20 -4.73 5.24
N PHE A 14 -3.58 -3.62 5.88
CA PHE A 14 -3.66 -2.28 5.28
C PHE A 14 -2.36 -1.48 5.43
N ILE A 15 -1.46 -1.89 6.33
CA ILE A 15 -0.13 -1.31 6.53
C ILE A 15 0.67 -1.15 5.22
N PRO A 16 0.73 -2.13 4.30
CA PRO A 16 1.49 -2.01 3.06
C PRO A 16 1.00 -0.88 2.16
N TRP A 17 -0.31 -0.60 2.19
CA TRP A 17 -0.89 0.49 1.41
C TRP A 17 -0.51 1.85 1.99
N VAL A 18 -0.50 1.99 3.32
CA VAL A 18 -0.02 3.20 4.02
C VAL A 18 1.46 3.43 3.75
N ILE A 19 2.27 2.36 3.72
CA ILE A 19 3.69 2.44 3.35
C ILE A 19 3.85 2.95 1.92
N SER A 20 3.04 2.48 0.96
CA SER A 20 3.08 3.00 -0.42
C SER A 20 2.76 4.50 -0.50
N ILE A 21 1.79 4.99 0.28
CA ILE A 21 1.48 6.42 0.37
C ILE A 21 2.67 7.19 0.94
N TYR A 22 3.31 6.67 1.98
CA TYR A 22 4.46 7.31 2.61
C TYR A 22 5.68 7.35 1.68
N VAL A 23 5.94 6.25 0.95
CA VAL A 23 6.99 6.17 -0.07
C VAL A 23 6.71 7.18 -1.19
N PHE A 24 5.46 7.29 -1.64
CA PHE A 24 5.06 8.28 -2.64
C PHE A 24 5.31 9.71 -2.15
N TYR A 25 4.93 10.02 -0.91
CA TYR A 25 5.19 11.32 -0.29
C TYR A 25 6.69 11.63 -0.19
N LEU A 26 7.50 10.64 0.21
CA LEU A 26 8.95 10.80 0.28
C LEU A 26 9.58 11.06 -1.10
N LEU A 27 9.10 10.35 -2.12
CA LEU A 27 9.52 10.53 -3.52
C LEU A 27 9.12 11.91 -4.05
N ASP A 28 7.90 12.36 -3.76
CA ASP A 28 7.38 13.67 -4.16
C ASP A 28 8.17 14.82 -3.51
N THR A 29 8.55 14.66 -2.24
CA THR A 29 9.26 15.69 -1.45
C THR A 29 10.77 15.75 -1.66
N ASN A 30 11.44 14.61 -1.88
CA ASN A 30 12.91 14.57 -1.99
C ASN A 30 13.42 14.42 -3.43
N LEU A 31 12.66 13.79 -4.31
CA LEU A 31 13.17 13.33 -5.62
C LEU A 31 12.56 14.05 -6.82
N TRP A 32 11.43 14.72 -6.65
CA TRP A 32 10.73 15.32 -7.77
C TRP A 32 10.92 16.84 -7.86
N THR A 33 11.99 17.26 -8.54
CA THR A 33 12.10 18.62 -9.10
C THR A 33 11.10 18.80 -10.25
N TYR A 34 10.67 20.04 -10.51
CA TYR A 34 9.58 20.45 -11.44
C TYR A 34 9.68 19.89 -12.88
N GLU A 35 10.82 19.30 -13.25
CA GLU A 35 11.16 18.85 -14.60
C GLU A 35 10.87 17.37 -14.90
N THR A 36 10.28 16.58 -13.99
CA THR A 36 10.06 15.13 -14.22
C THR A 36 8.74 14.86 -14.98
N PRO A 37 8.76 14.47 -16.29
CA PRO A 37 7.56 14.44 -17.14
C PRO A 37 6.61 13.24 -16.90
N HIS A 38 6.81 12.45 -15.85
CA HIS A 38 6.08 11.19 -15.63
C HIS A 38 5.54 11.01 -14.21
N ARG A 39 5.43 12.11 -13.45
CA ARG A 39 4.90 12.13 -12.08
C ARG A 39 3.61 11.30 -11.93
N GLY A 40 2.60 11.56 -12.77
CA GLY A 40 1.32 10.87 -12.70
C GLY A 40 1.41 9.34 -12.86
N LYS A 41 2.30 8.84 -13.73
CA LYS A 41 2.45 7.40 -13.99
C LYS A 41 3.05 6.67 -12.78
N ILE A 42 4.04 7.28 -12.14
CA ILE A 42 4.72 6.70 -10.97
C ILE A 42 3.76 6.63 -9.78
N SER A 43 2.92 7.65 -9.57
CA SER A 43 1.89 7.62 -8.52
C SER A 43 0.93 6.45 -8.69
N VAL A 44 0.43 6.25 -9.91
CA VAL A 44 -0.47 5.14 -10.23
C VAL A 44 0.21 3.79 -10.02
N ILE A 45 1.47 3.64 -10.42
CA ILE A 45 2.23 2.40 -10.21
C ILE A 45 2.39 2.11 -8.70
N ILE A 46 2.78 3.10 -7.90
CA ILE A 46 3.01 2.93 -6.46
C ILE A 46 1.70 2.57 -5.74
N MET A 47 0.59 3.24 -6.06
CA MET A 47 -0.73 2.89 -5.50
C MET A 47 -1.19 1.50 -5.93
N THR A 48 -1.03 1.16 -7.21
CA THR A 48 -1.42 -0.15 -7.75
C THR A 48 -0.64 -1.27 -7.08
N VAL A 49 0.67 -1.08 -6.91
CA VAL A 49 1.54 -2.06 -6.21
C VAL A 49 1.13 -2.19 -4.74
N GLY A 50 0.90 -1.09 -4.03
CA GLY A 50 0.44 -1.12 -2.63
C GLY A 50 -0.88 -1.85 -2.44
N MET A 51 -1.82 -1.64 -3.37
CA MET A 51 -3.14 -2.29 -3.35
C MET A 51 -3.04 -3.79 -3.66
N ILE A 52 -2.26 -4.18 -4.67
CA ILE A 52 -2.00 -5.60 -4.98
C ILE A 52 -1.35 -6.31 -3.78
N LEU A 53 -0.39 -5.66 -3.11
CA LEU A 53 0.27 -6.22 -1.94
C LEU A 53 -0.71 -6.43 -0.78
N SER A 54 -1.59 -5.46 -0.53
CA SER A 54 -2.63 -5.57 0.51
C SER A 54 -3.63 -6.69 0.21
N LEU A 55 -4.07 -6.81 -1.04
CA LEU A 55 -4.97 -7.91 -1.47
C LEU A 55 -4.30 -9.28 -1.39
N LYS A 56 -3.01 -9.38 -1.74
CA LYS A 56 -2.23 -10.62 -1.65
C LYS A 56 -2.06 -11.06 -0.20
N LEU A 57 -1.73 -10.13 0.72
CA LEU A 57 -1.63 -10.39 2.15
C LEU A 57 -2.97 -10.80 2.77
N TYR A 58 -4.06 -10.13 2.38
CA TYR A 58 -5.41 -10.51 2.76
C TYR A 58 -5.75 -11.93 2.29
N SER A 59 -5.42 -12.27 1.04
CA SER A 59 -5.63 -13.60 0.47
C SER A 59 -4.84 -14.69 1.20
N ILE A 60 -3.55 -14.47 1.48
CA ILE A 60 -2.72 -15.41 2.26
C ILE A 60 -3.30 -15.64 3.66
N ASN A 61 -3.69 -14.56 4.34
CA ASN A 61 -4.28 -14.63 5.67
C ASN A 61 -5.65 -15.31 5.70
N LYS A 62 -6.42 -15.22 4.61
CA LYS A 62 -7.70 -15.92 4.43
C LYS A 62 -7.50 -17.40 4.09
N LYS A 63 -6.44 -17.75 3.34
CA LYS A 63 -6.12 -19.13 2.94
C LYS A 63 -5.51 -19.97 4.07
N LYS A 64 -5.01 -19.32 5.12
CA LYS A 64 -4.42 -19.96 6.32
C LYS A 64 -5.46 -20.36 7.39
N HIS A 65 -6.74 -20.25 7.08
CA HIS A 65 -7.87 -20.48 7.97
C HIS A 65 -8.93 -21.35 7.27
#